data_AF-A0AB40CZW6-F1
#
_entry.id   AF-A0AB40CZW6-F1
#
_cell.length_a   1.000
_cell.length_b   1.000
_cell.length_c   1.000
_cell.angle_alpha   90.00
_cell.angle_beta   90.00
_cell.angle_gamma   90.00
#
_symmetry.space_group_name_H-M   'P 1'
#
loop_
_entity.id
_entity.type
_entity.pdbx_description
1 polymer ?
#
loop_
_entity_poly.entity_id
_entity_poly.type
_entity_poly.pdbx_seq_one_letter_code
_entity_poly.pdbx_strand_id
1 'polypeptide(L)'
;MYKQRKAPRVLQSVFASFADLYLYKLSRLIYDARVARWTLFCQLVNWFMFYCITRTLVNSLETVLTVVGLFYWSSFASSSKKHPSGSRKLALFIASLACAIRPTSAITWLYVGFVDLWQERNRLKLIFLEVIPIGLSVLGLTSILDWWMYRSMVFVPLNFLKFNFFSAGGDYYGTHPWHWYFSQGYSVMLFTFLPFSLIGIFRSKDWRFSGLIAWVLGVYSILGHKEFRFVLPVLPLSLMFSGYSLAELSDSDSKRKNTKASSRRPSRAQVAILFLVATNVPMALYMSLVHQRGSEDAIYYLSKQASDGKVKSVLFLMPCHSTPYYSSLHSNLPMRILDCSPSDNKGYVDESDRFMSNPVGFVSTMLENSSLPSHLVMFESEEKHLRELLVSHSYKEVKRFFHAHFKVDRDLQASVVIYSSTIPT
;
A
#
# COMPACT_ATOMS: atom_id res chain seq x y z
N MET A 1 11.82 -21.81 13.51
CA MET A 1 10.70 -21.50 12.58
C MET A 1 9.89 -20.23 12.93
N TYR A 2 9.44 -19.99 14.17
CA TYR A 2 8.65 -18.78 14.52
C TYR A 2 9.38 -17.44 14.30
N LYS A 3 10.71 -17.39 14.55
CA LYS A 3 11.54 -16.18 14.34
C LYS A 3 11.66 -15.74 12.87
N GLN A 4 11.62 -16.67 11.90
CA GLN A 4 11.73 -16.33 10.47
C GLN A 4 10.47 -15.66 9.92
N ARG A 5 9.29 -15.94 10.48
CA ARG A 5 7.99 -15.41 10.00
C ARG A 5 7.79 -13.91 10.21
N LYS A 6 8.50 -13.33 11.19
CA LYS A 6 8.31 -11.92 11.57
C LYS A 6 9.38 -10.98 11.00
N ALA A 7 10.47 -11.50 10.44
CA ALA A 7 11.59 -10.67 9.97
C ALA A 7 11.17 -9.64 8.91
N PRO A 8 10.36 -9.98 7.88
CA PRO A 8 9.87 -8.97 6.93
C PRO A 8 9.02 -7.88 7.60
N ARG A 9 8.20 -8.23 8.60
CA ARG A 9 7.36 -7.27 9.33
C ARG A 9 8.20 -6.31 10.18
N VAL A 10 9.25 -6.82 10.81
CA VAL A 10 10.22 -5.99 11.56
C VAL A 10 10.95 -5.03 10.62
N LEU A 11 11.42 -5.52 9.47
CA LEU A 11 12.07 -4.67 8.46
C LEU A 11 11.16 -3.55 7.97
N GLN A 12 9.89 -3.85 7.67
CA GLN A 12 8.91 -2.83 7.28
C GLN A 12 8.63 -1.82 8.40
N SER A 13 8.66 -2.25 9.66
CA SER A 13 8.51 -1.35 10.81
C SER A 13 9.69 -0.37 10.93
N VAL A 14 10.90 -0.82 10.60
CA VAL A 14 12.08 0.05 10.51
C VAL A 14 11.93 1.07 9.38
N PHE A 15 11.50 0.64 8.19
CA PHE A 15 11.24 1.56 7.07
C PHE A 15 10.16 2.59 7.40
N ALA A 16 9.04 2.17 8.00
CA ALA A 16 8.00 3.09 8.47
C ALA A 16 8.54 4.13 9.46
N SER A 17 9.37 3.70 10.41
CA SER A 17 10.02 4.60 11.38
C SER A 17 10.92 5.64 10.69
N PHE A 18 11.60 5.26 9.60
CA PHE A 18 12.36 6.21 8.78
C PHE A 18 11.44 7.22 8.08
N ALA A 19 10.30 6.80 7.53
CA ALA A 19 9.32 7.73 6.95
C ALA A 19 8.85 8.75 8.01
N ASP A 20 8.50 8.30 9.21
CA ASP A 20 8.02 9.17 10.29
C ASP A 20 9.09 10.17 10.74
N LEU A 21 10.33 9.71 10.90
CA LEU A 21 11.47 10.55 11.27
C LEU A 21 11.75 11.63 10.20
N TYR A 22 11.81 11.23 8.92
CA TYR A 22 12.11 12.17 7.85
C TYR A 22 10.93 13.09 7.54
N LEU A 23 9.69 12.67 7.75
CA LEU A 23 8.51 13.54 7.66
C LEU A 23 8.55 14.61 8.75
N TYR A 24 8.88 14.23 9.99
CA TYR A 24 9.07 15.18 11.08
C TYR A 24 10.18 16.20 10.76
N LYS A 25 11.33 15.72 10.25
CA LYS A 25 12.44 16.59 9.85
C LYS A 25 12.06 17.53 8.71
N LEU A 26 11.38 17.02 7.68
CA LEU A 26 10.89 17.80 6.55
C LEU A 26 9.92 18.88 7.01
N SER A 27 8.91 18.52 7.81
CA SER A 27 7.92 19.46 8.33
C SER A 27 8.54 20.54 9.23
N ARG A 28 9.51 20.17 10.08
CA ARG A 28 10.27 21.12 10.91
C ARG A 28 11.06 22.12 10.09
N LEU A 29 11.60 21.66 8.95
CA LEU A 29 12.44 22.47 8.08
C LEU A 29 11.62 23.47 7.25
N ILE A 30 10.44 23.06 6.77
CA ILE A 30 9.52 23.91 6.00
C ILE A 30 8.84 24.93 6.90
N TYR A 31 8.34 24.47 8.06
CA TYR A 31 7.56 25.29 8.99
C TYR A 31 8.34 25.54 10.28
N ASP A 32 7.98 24.85 11.36
CA ASP A 32 8.63 24.93 12.66
C ASP A 32 8.48 23.63 13.45
N ALA A 33 9.09 23.56 14.63
CA ALA A 33 9.03 22.38 15.49
C ALA A 33 7.62 22.06 16.03
N ARG A 34 6.71 23.03 16.09
CA ARG A 34 5.34 22.81 16.56
C ARG A 34 4.52 22.12 15.49
N VAL A 35 4.59 22.63 14.26
CA VAL A 35 3.96 21.99 13.08
C VAL A 35 4.49 20.57 12.91
N ALA A 36 5.80 20.37 13.05
CA ALA A 36 6.41 19.04 12.94
C ALA A 36 5.84 18.01 13.94
N ARG A 37 5.61 18.41 15.20
CA ARG A 37 4.99 17.54 16.22
C ARG A 37 3.56 17.16 15.84
N TRP A 38 2.77 18.13 15.35
CA TRP A 38 1.40 17.86 14.89
C TRP A 38 1.37 17.02 13.62
N THR A 39 2.32 17.23 12.69
CA THR A 39 2.49 16.38 11.51
C THR A 39 2.75 14.92 11.91
N LEU A 40 3.65 14.69 12.87
CA LEU A 40 3.92 13.33 13.36
C LEU A 40 2.68 12.72 14.03
N PHE A 41 1.93 13.51 14.81
CA PHE A 41 0.64 13.07 15.35
C PHE A 41 -0.34 12.67 14.24
N CYS A 42 -0.53 13.51 13.21
CA CYS A 42 -1.41 13.21 12.07
C CYS A 42 -0.99 11.93 11.34
N GLN A 43 0.31 11.77 11.10
CA GLN A 43 0.90 10.60 10.46
C GLN A 43 0.62 9.29 11.23
N LEU A 44 0.86 9.30 12.54
CA LEU A 44 0.69 8.12 13.40
C LEU A 44 -0.78 7.77 13.66
N VAL A 45 -1.66 8.78 13.69
CA VAL A 45 -3.09 8.59 13.99
C VAL A 45 -3.92 8.29 12.74
N ASN A 46 -3.51 8.74 11.54
CA ASN A 46 -4.25 8.47 10.31
C ASN A 46 -4.41 6.97 10.08
N TRP A 47 -5.66 6.52 9.90
CA TRP A 47 -5.98 5.10 9.85
C TRP A 47 -5.31 4.37 8.69
N PHE A 48 -5.23 5.02 7.52
CA PHE A 48 -4.71 4.41 6.31
C PHE A 48 -3.19 4.32 6.35
N MET A 49 -2.50 5.37 6.82
CA MET A 49 -1.05 5.32 7.04
C MET A 49 -0.68 4.21 8.02
N PHE A 50 -1.37 4.14 9.17
CA PHE A 50 -1.16 3.09 10.16
C PHE A 50 -1.36 1.68 9.56
N TYR A 51 -2.40 1.51 8.74
CA TYR A 51 -2.74 0.24 8.09
C TYR A 51 -1.76 -0.18 6.99
N CYS A 52 -1.26 0.77 6.19
CA CYS A 52 -0.50 0.48 4.96
C CYS A 52 1.02 0.51 5.13
N ILE A 53 1.59 1.49 5.86
CA ILE A 53 3.02 1.79 5.77
C ILE A 53 3.92 0.64 6.29
N THR A 54 3.40 -0.21 7.19
CA THR A 54 4.10 -1.37 7.74
C THR A 54 3.87 -2.66 6.96
N ARG A 55 3.04 -2.64 5.91
CA ARG A 55 2.81 -3.80 5.04
C ARG A 55 3.97 -3.95 4.05
N THR A 56 4.22 -5.19 3.62
CA THR A 56 5.25 -5.54 2.63
C THR A 56 4.81 -5.17 1.21
N LEU A 57 4.50 -3.89 1.00
CA LEU A 57 4.15 -3.29 -0.28
C LEU A 57 5.33 -2.49 -0.80
N VAL A 58 5.60 -2.59 -2.10
CA VAL A 58 6.60 -1.73 -2.76
C VAL A 58 6.22 -0.24 -2.61
N ASN A 59 4.92 0.09 -2.60
CA ASN A 59 4.42 1.44 -2.36
C ASN A 59 4.78 1.99 -0.96
N SER A 60 4.91 1.12 0.05
CA SER A 60 5.37 1.55 1.38
C SER A 60 6.81 2.03 1.31
N LEU A 61 7.68 1.28 0.63
CA LEU A 61 9.08 1.68 0.41
C LEU A 61 9.18 2.93 -0.48
N GLU A 62 8.37 3.01 -1.55
CA GLU A 62 8.24 4.21 -2.39
C GLU A 62 7.90 5.44 -1.54
N THR A 63 6.92 5.32 -0.64
CA THR A 63 6.51 6.40 0.28
C THR A 63 7.66 6.85 1.17
N VAL A 64 8.42 5.91 1.73
CA VAL A 64 9.61 6.21 2.55
C VAL A 64 10.65 6.95 1.72
N LEU A 65 10.98 6.45 0.53
CA LEU A 65 11.96 7.09 -0.37
C LEU A 65 11.49 8.47 -0.84
N THR A 66 10.19 8.67 -1.08
CA THR A 66 9.62 9.98 -1.41
C THR A 66 9.83 10.98 -0.28
N VAL A 67 9.48 10.65 0.96
CA VAL A 67 9.65 11.56 2.10
C VAL A 67 11.14 11.86 2.37
N VAL A 68 11.99 10.82 2.34
CA VAL A 68 13.44 10.97 2.56
C VAL A 68 14.07 11.79 1.44
N GLY A 69 13.74 11.52 0.19
CA GLY A 69 14.29 12.25 -0.95
C GLY A 69 13.81 13.70 -0.99
N LEU A 70 12.54 13.98 -0.67
CA LEU A 70 12.04 15.36 -0.53
C LEU A 70 12.75 16.14 0.58
N PHE A 71 13.11 15.49 1.70
CA PHE A 71 13.91 16.11 2.76
C PHE A 71 15.30 16.53 2.28
N TYR A 72 15.97 15.68 1.49
CA TYR A 72 17.29 16.01 0.94
C TYR A 72 17.24 16.98 -0.25
N TRP A 73 16.06 17.20 -0.85
CA TRP A 73 15.89 18.07 -2.00
C TRP A 73 15.87 19.56 -1.61
N SER A 74 17.04 20.20 -1.70
CA SER A 74 17.28 21.58 -1.22
C SER A 74 16.24 22.62 -1.61
N SER A 75 15.72 22.55 -2.85
CA SER A 75 14.76 23.53 -3.40
C SER A 75 13.34 23.39 -2.83
N PHE A 76 12.98 22.20 -2.34
CA PHE A 76 11.73 21.95 -1.62
C PHE A 76 11.90 22.13 -0.11
N ALA A 77 13.10 21.86 0.38
CA ALA A 77 13.47 21.89 1.78
C ALA A 77 13.76 23.30 2.33
N SER A 78 14.17 24.28 1.52
CA SER A 78 14.62 25.59 2.02
C SER A 78 13.84 26.77 1.43
N SER A 79 13.07 27.47 2.28
CA SER A 79 12.66 28.87 2.03
C SER A 79 13.59 29.88 2.72
N SER A 80 14.48 29.43 3.62
CA SER A 80 15.37 30.28 4.42
C SER A 80 16.80 29.75 4.36
N LYS A 81 17.71 30.59 3.85
CA LYS A 81 19.14 30.33 3.57
C LYS A 81 20.00 29.89 4.77
N LYS A 82 19.43 29.57 5.95
CA LYS A 82 20.21 29.43 7.18
C LYS A 82 20.83 28.05 7.43
N HIS A 83 20.39 26.97 6.79
CA HIS A 83 21.11 25.68 6.83
C HIS A 83 20.86 24.83 5.57
N PRO A 84 21.87 24.57 4.73
CA PRO A 84 21.74 23.60 3.65
C PRO A 84 21.90 22.19 4.24
N SER A 85 20.82 21.60 4.78
CA SER A 85 20.87 20.24 5.32
C SER A 85 20.73 19.14 4.25
N GLY A 86 20.44 19.53 3.00
CA GLY A 86 20.15 18.60 1.89
C GLY A 86 21.28 18.49 0.88
N SER A 87 21.69 17.25 0.53
CA SER A 87 22.55 16.98 -0.62
C SER A 87 21.67 16.68 -1.84
N ARG A 88 21.65 17.59 -2.82
CA ARG A 88 20.89 17.39 -4.08
C ARG A 88 21.27 16.09 -4.79
N LYS A 89 22.56 15.74 -4.80
CA LYS A 89 23.04 14.48 -5.39
C LYS A 89 22.46 13.26 -4.68
N LEU A 90 22.34 13.30 -3.35
CA LEU A 90 21.70 12.23 -2.59
C LEU A 90 20.20 12.17 -2.88
N ALA A 91 19.53 13.32 -3.00
CA ALA A 91 18.12 13.38 -3.36
C ALA A 91 17.85 12.80 -4.76
N LEU A 92 18.69 13.13 -5.74
CA LEU A 92 18.67 12.56 -7.09
C LEU A 92 18.93 11.06 -7.08
N PHE A 93 19.88 10.58 -6.27
CA PHE A 93 20.14 9.15 -6.11
C PHE A 93 18.92 8.41 -5.55
N ILE A 94 18.29 8.95 -4.50
CA ILE A 94 17.07 8.39 -3.90
C ILE A 94 15.92 8.39 -4.92
N ALA A 95 15.77 9.46 -5.69
CA ALA A 95 14.75 9.56 -6.73
C ALA A 95 14.96 8.51 -7.83
N SER A 96 16.18 8.38 -8.33
CA SER A 96 16.55 7.36 -9.33
C SER A 96 16.33 5.94 -8.78
N LEU A 97 16.68 5.69 -7.51
CA LEU A 97 16.46 4.40 -6.86
C LEU A 97 14.96 4.09 -6.72
N ALA A 98 14.14 5.07 -6.34
CA ALA A 98 12.68 4.91 -6.27
C ALA A 98 12.09 4.58 -7.64
N CYS A 99 12.53 5.27 -8.71
CA CYS A 99 12.13 4.96 -10.09
C CYS A 99 12.58 3.58 -10.55
N ALA A 100 13.76 3.12 -10.15
CA ALA A 100 14.26 1.80 -10.51
C ALA A 100 13.49 0.67 -9.80
N ILE A 101 13.20 0.85 -8.50
CA ILE A 101 12.36 -0.09 -7.72
C ILE A 101 10.92 -0.10 -8.25
N ARG A 102 10.41 1.07 -8.62
CA ARG A 102 9.05 1.24 -9.12
C ARG A 102 8.99 2.35 -10.18
N PRO A 103 8.86 2.01 -11.48
CA PRO A 103 8.88 2.99 -12.56
C PRO A 103 7.81 4.09 -12.44
N THR A 104 6.66 3.81 -11.82
CA THR A 104 5.61 4.83 -11.62
C THR A 104 6.01 5.94 -10.64
N SER A 105 7.04 5.74 -9.81
CA SER A 105 7.60 6.79 -8.94
C SER A 105 8.08 8.00 -9.75
N ALA A 106 8.38 7.79 -11.05
CA ALA A 106 8.73 8.85 -11.98
C ALA A 106 7.67 9.96 -12.01
N ILE A 107 6.38 9.66 -11.81
CA ILE A 107 5.32 10.68 -11.77
C ILE A 107 5.61 11.73 -10.68
N THR A 108 5.98 11.29 -9.48
CA THR A 108 6.35 12.16 -8.35
C THR A 108 7.63 12.94 -8.67
N TRP A 109 8.67 12.26 -9.13
CA TRP A 109 10.00 12.87 -9.31
C TRP A 109 10.10 13.77 -10.54
N LEU A 110 9.28 13.56 -11.57
CA LEU A 110 9.17 14.47 -12.71
C LEU A 110 8.66 15.84 -12.24
N TYR A 111 7.61 15.90 -11.42
CA TYR A 111 7.14 17.18 -10.86
C TYR A 111 8.24 17.89 -10.06
N VAL A 112 8.88 17.17 -9.14
CA VAL A 112 9.97 17.72 -8.30
C VAL A 112 11.12 18.22 -9.18
N GLY A 113 11.52 17.43 -10.19
CA GLY A 113 12.56 17.79 -11.14
C GLY A 113 12.21 18.99 -12.01
N PHE A 114 10.96 19.10 -12.49
CA PHE A 114 10.50 20.26 -13.27
C PHE A 114 10.50 21.55 -12.45
N VAL A 115 10.01 21.49 -11.20
CA VAL A 115 10.03 22.64 -10.29
C VAL A 115 11.46 23.07 -9.98
N ASP A 116 12.39 22.12 -9.80
CA ASP A 116 13.80 22.41 -9.55
C ASP A 116 14.50 23.01 -10.78
N LEU A 117 14.29 22.42 -11.96
CA LEU A 117 14.81 22.92 -13.23
C LEU A 117 14.31 24.33 -13.56
N TRP A 118 13.06 24.64 -13.18
CA TRP A 118 12.50 25.98 -13.37
C TRP A 118 13.21 27.03 -12.51
N GLN A 119 13.60 26.66 -11.29
CA GLN A 119 14.26 27.55 -10.33
C GLN A 119 15.77 27.66 -10.52
N GLU A 120 16.40 26.64 -11.12
CA GLU A 120 17.84 26.57 -11.31
C GLU A 120 18.33 27.49 -12.45
N ARG A 121 19.43 28.21 -12.20
CA ARG A 121 19.99 29.17 -13.16
C ARG A 121 20.80 28.46 -14.24
N ASN A 122 21.52 27.40 -13.88
CA ASN A 122 22.36 26.61 -14.79
C ASN A 122 21.74 25.23 -15.09
N ARG A 123 20.65 25.25 -15.88
CA ARG A 123 19.86 24.05 -16.23
C ARG A 123 20.67 22.94 -16.89
N LEU A 124 21.54 23.29 -17.84
CA LEU A 124 22.38 22.33 -18.56
C LEU A 124 23.34 21.60 -17.62
N LYS A 125 23.93 22.32 -16.66
CA LYS A 125 24.83 21.73 -15.67
C LYS A 125 24.09 20.70 -14.81
N LEU A 126 22.88 21.04 -14.35
CA LEU A 126 22.05 20.13 -13.56
C LEU A 126 21.72 18.86 -14.35
N ILE A 127 21.27 18.99 -15.60
CA ILE A 127 20.89 17.85 -16.43
C ILE A 127 22.09 16.95 -16.73
N PHE A 128 23.15 17.52 -17.32
CA PHE A 128 24.25 16.72 -17.87
C PHE A 128 25.28 16.27 -16.83
N LEU A 129 25.48 17.01 -15.73
CA LEU A 129 26.48 16.65 -14.72
C LEU A 129 25.90 15.98 -13.48
N GLU A 130 24.59 16.07 -13.25
CA GLU A 130 23.97 15.48 -12.05
C GLU A 130 22.86 14.47 -12.40
N VAL A 131 21.82 14.89 -13.12
CA VAL A 131 20.65 14.02 -13.40
C VAL A 131 21.04 12.82 -14.24
N ILE A 132 21.66 13.04 -15.41
CA ILE A 132 22.00 11.96 -16.35
C ILE A 132 23.02 10.98 -15.74
N PRO A 133 24.16 11.43 -15.17
CA PRO A 133 25.15 10.50 -14.62
C PRO A 133 24.61 9.66 -13.46
N ILE A 134 23.84 10.26 -12.54
CA ILE A 134 23.27 9.54 -11.39
C ILE A 134 22.18 8.57 -11.87
N GLY A 135 21.30 9.02 -12.77
CA GLY A 135 20.24 8.19 -13.34
C GLY A 135 20.78 6.98 -14.10
N LEU A 136 21.75 7.19 -15.01
CA LEU A 136 22.39 6.10 -15.77
C LEU A 136 23.15 5.13 -14.86
N SER A 137 23.79 5.64 -13.80
CA SER A 137 24.50 4.79 -12.84
C SER A 137 23.53 3.85 -12.12
N VAL A 138 22.39 4.37 -11.62
CA VAL A 138 21.38 3.53 -10.96
C VAL A 138 20.75 2.54 -11.94
N LEU A 139 20.36 2.99 -13.13
CA LEU A 139 19.79 2.11 -14.17
C LEU A 139 20.76 1.02 -14.62
N GLY A 140 22.05 1.35 -14.76
CA GLY A 140 23.09 0.38 -15.08
C GLY A 140 23.24 -0.67 -13.99
N LEU A 141 23.30 -0.25 -12.72
CA LEU A 141 23.37 -1.17 -11.58
C LEU A 141 22.14 -2.09 -11.50
N THR A 142 20.94 -1.56 -11.69
CA THR A 142 19.72 -2.38 -11.67
C THR A 142 19.65 -3.32 -12.86
N SER A 143 20.08 -2.90 -14.05
CA SER A 143 20.12 -3.77 -15.24
C SER A 143 21.12 -4.92 -15.08
N ILE A 144 22.27 -4.68 -14.43
CA ILE A 144 23.24 -5.75 -14.09
C ILE A 144 22.62 -6.74 -13.11
N LEU A 145 21.91 -6.25 -12.10
CA LEU A 145 21.23 -7.09 -11.12
C LEU A 145 20.11 -7.92 -11.76
N ASP A 146 19.30 -7.31 -12.63
CA ASP A 146 18.27 -7.99 -13.40
C ASP A 146 18.89 -9.08 -14.29
N TRP A 147 19.96 -8.76 -15.02
CA TRP A 147 20.67 -9.73 -15.84
C TRP A 147 21.19 -10.93 -15.03
N TRP A 148 21.74 -10.66 -13.85
CA TRP A 148 22.23 -11.71 -12.94
C TRP A 148 21.09 -12.59 -12.40
N MET A 149 19.95 -11.99 -12.02
CA MET A 149 18.81 -12.70 -11.45
C MET A 149 18.01 -13.48 -12.50
N TYR A 150 17.67 -12.85 -13.62
CA TYR A 150 16.87 -13.46 -14.70
C TYR A 150 17.69 -14.37 -15.62
N ARG A 151 19.03 -14.38 -15.48
CA ARG A 151 19.96 -15.12 -16.35
C ARG A 151 19.80 -14.80 -17.84
N SER A 152 19.22 -13.65 -18.15
CA SER A 152 18.90 -13.18 -19.49
C SER A 152 18.95 -11.65 -19.51
N MET A 153 19.29 -11.05 -20.65
CA MET A 153 19.30 -9.59 -20.77
C MET A 153 17.86 -9.09 -20.83
N VAL A 154 17.35 -8.62 -19.69
CA VAL A 154 16.00 -8.08 -19.55
C VAL A 154 16.11 -6.64 -19.08
N PHE A 155 15.51 -5.72 -19.83
CA PHE A 155 15.38 -4.33 -19.40
C PHE A 155 14.00 -4.10 -18.79
N VAL A 156 13.90 -4.33 -17.47
CA VAL A 156 12.64 -4.35 -16.73
C VAL A 156 11.82 -3.05 -16.88
N PRO A 157 12.40 -1.83 -16.83
CA PRO A 157 11.61 -0.62 -16.97
C PRO A 157 10.90 -0.48 -18.33
N LEU A 158 11.51 -0.93 -19.44
CA LEU A 158 10.85 -0.92 -20.76
C LEU A 158 9.73 -1.96 -20.84
N ASN A 159 9.94 -3.15 -20.28
CA ASN A 159 8.90 -4.17 -20.23
C ASN A 159 7.72 -3.72 -19.37
N PHE A 160 7.99 -3.03 -18.26
CA PHE A 160 6.97 -2.41 -17.43
C PHE A 160 6.14 -1.39 -18.23
N LEU A 161 6.80 -0.50 -18.98
CA LEU A 161 6.12 0.49 -19.82
C LEU A 161 5.28 -0.19 -20.90
N LYS A 162 5.82 -1.22 -21.58
CA LYS A 162 5.11 -2.02 -22.56
C LYS A 162 3.83 -2.62 -21.98
N PHE A 163 3.92 -3.29 -20.84
CA PHE A 163 2.79 -4.01 -20.27
C PHE A 163 1.74 -3.10 -19.62
N ASN A 164 2.15 -2.01 -18.95
CA ASN A 164 1.23 -1.19 -18.15
C ASN A 164 0.64 0.01 -18.91
N PHE A 165 1.34 0.53 -19.91
CA PHE A 165 0.91 1.72 -20.66
C PHE A 165 0.52 1.40 -22.11
N PHE A 166 1.26 0.52 -22.78
CA PHE A 166 1.02 0.23 -24.20
C PHE A 166 0.07 -0.96 -24.41
N SER A 167 0.08 -1.93 -23.51
CA SER A 167 -0.94 -2.97 -23.40
C SER A 167 -1.93 -2.53 -22.32
N ALA A 168 -3.23 -2.53 -22.58
CA ALA A 168 -4.27 -2.18 -21.59
C ALA A 168 -4.39 -3.22 -20.44
N GLY A 169 -3.28 -3.86 -20.03
CA GLY A 169 -3.25 -4.96 -19.08
C GLY A 169 -3.69 -4.56 -17.67
N GLY A 170 -3.57 -3.27 -17.31
CA GLY A 170 -4.09 -2.76 -16.05
C GLY A 170 -5.62 -2.79 -15.97
N ASP A 171 -6.31 -2.57 -17.10
CA ASP A 171 -7.78 -2.52 -17.16
C ASP A 171 -8.42 -3.91 -16.95
N TYR A 172 -7.64 -4.99 -17.14
CA TYR A 172 -8.04 -6.36 -16.80
C TYR A 172 -8.48 -6.50 -15.33
N TYR A 173 -7.85 -5.73 -14.44
CA TYR A 173 -8.12 -5.76 -12.99
C TYR A 173 -9.20 -4.78 -12.55
N GLY A 174 -10.02 -4.29 -13.49
CA GLY A 174 -11.11 -3.37 -13.25
C GLY A 174 -10.70 -1.89 -13.35
N THR A 175 -11.68 -1.04 -13.62
CA THR A 175 -11.50 0.40 -13.83
C THR A 175 -12.38 1.22 -12.90
N HIS A 176 -11.93 2.46 -12.64
CA HIS A 176 -12.68 3.43 -11.84
C HIS A 176 -12.83 4.76 -12.60
N PRO A 177 -13.92 5.52 -12.34
CA PRO A 177 -14.10 6.85 -12.93
C PRO A 177 -12.91 7.79 -12.67
N TRP A 178 -12.69 8.77 -13.54
CA TRP A 178 -11.57 9.71 -13.42
C TRP A 178 -11.55 10.45 -12.06
N HIS A 179 -12.73 10.81 -11.53
CA HIS A 179 -12.86 11.55 -10.27
C HIS A 179 -12.65 10.67 -9.02
N TRP A 180 -12.40 9.37 -9.18
CA TRP A 180 -12.38 8.42 -8.05
C TRP A 180 -11.38 8.82 -6.96
N TYR A 181 -10.15 9.24 -7.31
CA TYR A 181 -9.18 9.68 -6.30
C TYR A 181 -9.66 10.90 -5.51
N PHE A 182 -10.32 11.87 -6.15
CA PHE A 182 -10.81 13.09 -5.49
C PHE A 182 -12.07 12.86 -4.66
N SER A 183 -12.98 12.01 -5.15
CA SER A 183 -14.29 11.79 -4.53
C SER A 183 -14.28 10.68 -3.48
N GLN A 184 -13.48 9.63 -3.68
CA GLN A 184 -13.51 8.42 -2.86
C GLN A 184 -12.11 8.03 -2.43
N GLY A 185 -11.22 7.67 -3.36
CA GLY A 185 -9.90 7.07 -3.09
C GLY A 185 -9.07 7.83 -2.06
N TYR A 186 -8.56 9.00 -2.44
CA TYR A 186 -7.69 9.80 -1.58
C TYR A 186 -8.44 10.46 -0.41
N SER A 187 -9.71 10.81 -0.63
CA SER A 187 -10.58 11.37 0.41
C SER A 187 -10.83 10.38 1.55
N VAL A 188 -11.00 9.08 1.25
CA VAL A 188 -11.14 8.01 2.26
C VAL A 188 -9.80 7.74 2.97
N MET A 189 -8.67 7.84 2.27
CA MET A 189 -7.35 7.72 2.90
C MET A 189 -7.13 8.83 3.95
N LEU A 190 -7.53 10.07 3.64
CA LEU A 190 -7.48 11.18 4.61
C LEU A 190 -8.57 11.08 5.68
N PHE A 191 -9.74 10.57 5.32
CA PHE A 191 -10.90 10.43 6.20
C PHE A 191 -11.20 11.74 6.95
N THR A 192 -11.26 11.72 8.29
CA THR A 192 -11.54 12.92 9.08
C THR A 192 -10.39 13.93 9.13
N PHE A 193 -9.20 13.60 8.59
CA PHE A 193 -8.14 14.59 8.39
C PHE A 193 -8.35 15.47 7.15
N LEU A 194 -9.23 15.08 6.22
CA LEU A 194 -9.48 15.81 4.97
C LEU A 194 -9.71 17.32 5.18
N PRO A 195 -10.64 17.80 6.05
CA PRO A 195 -10.84 19.23 6.23
C PRO A 195 -9.59 19.95 6.78
N PHE A 196 -8.85 19.30 7.68
CA PHE A 196 -7.61 19.87 8.24
C PHE A 196 -6.52 19.99 7.19
N SER A 197 -6.40 18.99 6.31
CA SER A 197 -5.46 19.00 5.19
C SER A 197 -5.78 20.14 4.21
N LEU A 198 -7.05 20.29 3.82
CA LEU A 198 -7.48 21.36 2.92
C LEU A 198 -7.24 22.76 3.52
N ILE A 199 -7.65 22.98 4.77
CA ILE A 199 -7.38 24.25 5.47
C ILE A 199 -5.87 24.53 5.52
N GLY A 200 -5.07 23.50 5.76
CA GLY A 200 -3.61 23.60 5.85
C GLY A 200 -2.98 23.98 4.52
N ILE A 201 -3.44 23.40 3.42
CA ILE A 201 -3.04 23.76 2.06
C ILE A 201 -3.33 25.24 1.78
N PHE A 202 -4.56 25.70 2.09
CA PHE A 202 -4.94 27.09 1.82
C PHE A 202 -4.19 28.10 2.69
N ARG A 203 -3.94 27.78 3.97
CA ARG A 203 -3.32 28.72 4.92
C ARG A 203 -1.80 28.76 4.85
N SER A 204 -1.15 27.62 4.64
CA SER A 204 0.31 27.56 4.50
C SER A 204 0.81 28.29 3.25
N LYS A 205 -0.01 28.35 2.19
CA LYS A 205 0.34 28.92 0.87
C LYS A 205 1.53 28.22 0.19
N ASP A 206 1.86 26.99 0.60
CA ASP A 206 2.94 26.21 -0.01
C ASP A 206 2.49 25.51 -1.29
N TRP A 207 2.60 26.24 -2.40
CA TRP A 207 2.20 25.75 -3.73
C TRP A 207 3.03 24.54 -4.23
N ARG A 208 4.27 24.37 -3.75
CA ARG A 208 5.17 23.30 -4.19
C ARG A 208 4.67 21.92 -3.76
N PHE A 209 4.29 21.77 -2.50
CA PHE A 209 3.80 20.48 -1.98
C PHE A 209 2.34 20.25 -2.32
N SER A 210 1.49 21.29 -2.29
CA SER A 210 0.10 21.17 -2.73
C SER A 210 0.00 20.89 -4.23
N GLY A 211 0.86 21.51 -5.04
CA GLY A 211 0.99 21.22 -6.47
C GLY A 211 1.49 19.80 -6.74
N LEU A 212 2.41 19.27 -5.93
CA LEU A 212 2.85 17.87 -6.06
C LEU A 212 1.69 16.90 -5.78
N ILE A 213 0.91 17.12 -4.72
CA ILE A 213 -0.27 16.30 -4.41
C ILE A 213 -1.26 16.37 -5.58
N ALA A 214 -1.60 17.58 -6.05
CA ALA A 214 -2.52 17.77 -7.17
C ALA A 214 -2.02 17.11 -8.46
N TRP A 215 -0.73 17.22 -8.76
CA TRP A 215 -0.08 16.58 -9.91
C TRP A 215 -0.22 15.05 -9.85
N VAL A 216 0.17 14.44 -8.73
CA VAL A 216 0.12 12.98 -8.57
C VAL A 216 -1.32 12.48 -8.69
N LEU A 217 -2.27 13.12 -8.00
CA LEU A 217 -3.68 12.74 -8.10
C LEU A 217 -4.23 12.95 -9.51
N GLY A 218 -3.87 14.04 -10.18
CA GLY A 218 -4.29 14.33 -11.55
C GLY A 218 -3.80 13.30 -12.56
N VAL A 219 -2.49 12.98 -12.54
CA VAL A 219 -1.89 12.01 -13.47
C VAL A 219 -2.48 10.61 -13.25
N TYR A 220 -2.57 10.14 -12.00
CA TYR A 220 -3.17 8.83 -11.73
C TYR A 220 -4.68 8.78 -12.02
N SER A 221 -5.38 9.93 -12.01
CA SER A 221 -6.80 9.99 -12.37
C SER A 221 -7.08 9.73 -13.84
N ILE A 222 -6.10 9.93 -14.73
CA ILE A 222 -6.19 9.66 -16.16
C ILE A 222 -6.20 8.14 -16.43
N LEU A 223 -5.55 7.34 -15.59
CA LEU A 223 -5.45 5.89 -15.77
C LEU A 223 -6.79 5.20 -15.43
N GLY A 224 -7.19 4.20 -16.23
CA GLY A 224 -8.43 3.44 -16.00
C GLY A 224 -8.40 2.69 -14.67
N HIS A 225 -7.39 1.86 -14.49
CA HIS A 225 -7.13 1.14 -13.24
C HIS A 225 -6.57 2.05 -12.14
N LYS A 226 -7.16 1.98 -10.95
CA LYS A 226 -6.82 2.83 -9.79
C LYS A 226 -6.79 2.00 -8.52
N GLU A 227 -5.84 2.31 -7.65
CA GLU A 227 -5.71 1.66 -6.35
C GLU A 227 -5.27 2.68 -5.29
N PHE A 228 -5.73 2.51 -4.05
CA PHE A 228 -5.35 3.39 -2.95
C PHE A 228 -3.82 3.48 -2.75
N ARG A 229 -3.10 2.36 -2.94
CA ARG A 229 -1.65 2.30 -2.71
C ARG A 229 -0.83 3.11 -3.72
N PHE A 230 -1.34 3.40 -4.92
CA PHE A 230 -0.61 4.17 -5.94
C PHE A 230 -0.35 5.62 -5.53
N VAL A 231 -1.24 6.20 -4.73
CA VAL A 231 -1.16 7.59 -4.25
C VAL A 231 -0.72 7.68 -2.78
N LEU A 232 -0.35 6.55 -2.16
CA LEU A 232 0.22 6.50 -0.82
C LEU A 232 1.45 7.42 -0.64
N PRO A 233 2.38 7.54 -1.61
CA PRO A 233 3.59 8.36 -1.43
C PRO A 233 3.35 9.84 -1.13
N VAL A 234 2.20 10.39 -1.54
CA VAL A 234 1.83 11.79 -1.27
C VAL A 234 0.93 11.97 -0.06
N LEU A 235 0.42 10.89 0.55
CA LEU A 235 -0.42 10.97 1.76
C LEU A 235 0.30 11.64 2.95
N PRO A 236 1.58 11.34 3.26
CA PRO A 236 2.31 12.04 4.31
C PRO A 236 2.35 13.56 4.15
N LEU A 237 2.38 14.07 2.91
CA LEU A 237 2.39 15.51 2.62
C LEU A 237 1.05 16.15 2.96
N SER A 238 -0.06 15.48 2.67
CA SER A 238 -1.41 15.93 3.07
C SER A 238 -1.59 15.91 4.60
N LEU A 239 -0.98 14.95 5.29
CA LEU A 239 -0.98 14.89 6.75
C LEU A 239 -0.08 15.97 7.38
N MET A 240 0.99 16.39 6.68
CA MET A 240 1.79 17.56 7.07
C MET A 240 0.96 18.85 7.03
N PHE A 241 0.13 19.05 6.00
CA PHE A 241 -0.83 20.18 5.99
C PHE A 241 -1.87 20.08 7.10
N SER A 242 -2.32 18.87 7.45
CA SER A 242 -3.20 18.67 8.61
C SER A 242 -2.50 19.07 9.91
N GLY A 243 -1.21 18.74 10.03
CA GLY A 243 -0.35 19.16 11.15
C GLY A 243 -0.23 20.68 11.26
N TYR A 244 -0.10 21.38 10.14
CA TYR A 244 -0.10 22.85 10.08
C TYR A 244 -1.39 23.44 10.67
N SER A 245 -2.56 22.96 10.22
CA SER A 245 -3.86 23.42 10.72
C SER A 245 -4.04 23.20 12.23
N LEU A 246 -3.59 22.05 12.75
CA LEU A 246 -3.67 21.76 14.18
C LEU A 246 -2.73 22.64 15.00
N ALA A 247 -1.54 22.97 14.47
CA ALA A 247 -0.61 23.89 15.11
C ALA A 247 -1.22 25.29 15.28
N GLU A 248 -1.82 25.83 14.22
CA GLU A 248 -2.47 27.14 14.24
C GLU A 248 -3.69 27.17 15.18
N LEU A 249 -4.46 26.09 15.23
CA LEU A 249 -5.60 25.94 16.14
C LEU A 249 -5.16 25.93 17.60
N SER A 250 -4.07 25.20 17.91
CA SER A 250 -3.48 25.14 19.25
C SER A 250 -2.93 26.50 19.69
N ASP A 251 -2.25 27.22 18.80
CA ASP A 251 -1.73 28.58 19.07
C ASP A 251 -2.86 29.57 19.36
N SER A 252 -3.94 29.51 18.57
CA SER A 252 -5.11 30.38 18.74
C SER A 252 -5.79 30.14 20.09
N ASP A 253 -5.92 28.88 20.50
CA ASP A 253 -6.47 28.51 21.80
C ASP A 253 -5.56 28.96 22.97
N SER A 254 -4.24 28.83 22.82
CA SER A 254 -3.27 29.28 23.83
C SER A 254 -3.35 30.80 24.07
N LYS A 255 -3.38 31.60 23.00
CA LYS A 255 -3.56 33.06 23.08
C LYS A 255 -4.89 33.46 23.74
N ARG A 256 -5.96 32.71 23.48
CA ARG A 256 -7.29 32.96 24.07
C ARG A 256 -7.34 32.62 25.56
N LYS A 257 -6.62 31.60 26.01
CA LYS A 257 -6.53 31.25 27.45
C LYS A 257 -5.76 32.29 28.26
N ASN A 258 -4.74 32.92 27.68
CA ASN A 258 -3.99 33.99 28.35
C ASN A 258 -4.81 35.29 28.53
N THR A 259 -5.89 35.47 27.76
CA THR A 259 -6.69 36.72 27.75
C THR A 259 -8.03 36.61 28.47
N LYS A 260 -8.52 35.40 28.77
CA LYS A 260 -9.81 35.19 29.47
C LYS A 260 -9.65 34.17 30.59
N ALA A 261 -10.06 34.54 31.80
CA ALA A 261 -10.07 33.68 32.97
C ALA A 261 -10.80 32.35 32.67
N SER A 262 -10.08 31.24 32.91
CA SER A 262 -10.45 29.84 32.77
C SER A 262 -11.96 29.54 32.63
N SER A 263 -12.41 29.28 31.40
CA SER A 263 -13.67 28.54 31.19
C SER A 263 -13.35 27.05 31.18
N ARG A 264 -14.10 26.23 31.93
CA ARG A 264 -13.99 24.75 31.99
C ARG A 264 -14.24 24.02 30.66
N ARG A 265 -14.54 24.72 29.56
CA ARG A 265 -14.79 24.09 28.25
C ARG A 265 -13.48 23.62 27.59
N PRO A 266 -13.47 22.42 26.97
CA PRO A 266 -12.31 21.93 26.25
C PRO A 266 -11.95 22.90 25.11
N SER A 267 -10.64 23.03 24.85
CA SER A 267 -10.17 23.89 23.76
C SER A 267 -10.56 23.30 22.40
N ARG A 268 -10.65 24.13 21.35
CA ARG A 268 -10.99 23.65 20.00
C ARG A 268 -9.98 22.61 19.51
N ALA A 269 -8.69 22.81 19.80
CA ALA A 269 -7.64 21.85 19.52
C ALA A 269 -7.87 20.51 20.24
N GLN A 270 -8.25 20.53 21.52
CA GLN A 270 -8.54 19.31 22.28
C GLN A 270 -9.73 18.53 21.69
N VAL A 271 -10.79 19.23 21.31
CA VAL A 271 -11.96 18.61 20.64
C VAL A 271 -11.57 18.02 19.29
N ALA A 272 -10.77 18.73 18.49
CA ALA A 272 -10.27 18.23 17.20
C ALA A 272 -9.42 16.97 17.36
N ILE A 273 -8.49 16.95 18.33
CA ILE A 273 -7.64 15.79 18.62
C ILE A 273 -8.49 14.59 19.04
N LEU A 274 -9.41 14.80 19.99
CA LEU A 274 -10.29 13.73 20.47
C LEU A 274 -11.13 13.16 19.33
N PHE A 275 -11.68 14.02 18.47
CA PHE A 275 -12.43 13.61 17.29
C PHE A 275 -11.56 12.79 16.33
N LEU A 276 -10.37 13.28 15.96
CA LEU A 276 -9.47 12.58 15.03
C LEU A 276 -9.04 11.21 15.56
N VAL A 277 -8.73 11.12 16.85
CA VAL A 277 -8.36 9.86 17.51
C VAL A 277 -9.55 8.91 17.57
N ALA A 278 -10.72 9.40 17.99
CA ALA A 278 -11.94 8.59 18.13
C ALA A 278 -12.42 8.01 16.80
N THR A 279 -12.16 8.66 15.67
CA THR A 279 -12.56 8.17 14.35
C THR A 279 -11.48 7.31 13.69
N ASN A 280 -10.21 7.69 13.78
CA ASN A 280 -9.15 6.98 13.05
C ASN A 280 -8.59 5.77 13.81
N VAL A 281 -8.41 5.83 15.12
CA VAL A 281 -7.79 4.71 15.86
C VAL A 281 -8.66 3.45 15.82
N PRO A 282 -9.98 3.49 16.07
CA PRO A 282 -10.82 2.31 15.91
C PRO A 282 -10.79 1.74 14.49
N MET A 283 -10.84 2.62 13.48
CA MET A 283 -10.75 2.22 12.07
C MET A 283 -9.41 1.56 11.75
N ALA A 284 -8.30 2.13 12.22
CA ALA A 284 -6.96 1.60 12.04
C ALA A 284 -6.82 0.21 12.68
N LEU A 285 -7.27 0.06 13.92
CA LEU A 285 -7.22 -1.21 14.66
C LEU A 285 -8.11 -2.26 14.00
N TYR A 286 -9.34 -1.90 13.61
CA TYR A 286 -10.24 -2.83 12.95
C TYR A 286 -9.67 -3.33 11.62
N MET A 287 -9.21 -2.41 10.76
CA MET A 287 -8.65 -2.77 9.46
C MET A 287 -7.35 -3.57 9.59
N SER A 288 -6.57 -3.34 10.64
CA SER A 288 -5.28 -4.03 10.83
C SER A 288 -5.39 -5.38 11.52
N LEU A 289 -6.39 -5.57 12.40
CA LEU A 289 -6.47 -6.74 13.30
C LEU A 289 -7.68 -7.64 13.04
N VAL A 290 -8.74 -7.13 12.41
CA VAL A 290 -10.03 -7.84 12.30
C VAL A 290 -10.40 -8.09 10.85
N HIS A 291 -10.40 -7.04 10.01
CA HIS A 291 -10.82 -7.16 8.62
C HIS A 291 -9.88 -8.06 7.83
N GLN A 292 -10.47 -9.00 7.08
CA GLN A 292 -9.79 -9.98 6.24
C GLN A 292 -8.77 -10.89 6.95
N ARG A 293 -8.84 -11.03 8.29
CA ARG A 293 -7.86 -11.83 9.04
C ARG A 293 -7.89 -13.33 8.72
N GLY A 294 -9.03 -13.85 8.26
CA GLY A 294 -9.27 -15.29 8.12
C GLY A 294 -8.33 -16.00 7.15
N SER A 295 -7.81 -15.29 6.14
CA SER A 295 -6.85 -15.86 5.19
C SER A 295 -5.47 -16.09 5.83
N GLU A 296 -5.02 -15.16 6.67
CA GLU A 296 -3.80 -15.32 7.47
C GLU A 296 -3.96 -16.43 8.52
N ASP A 297 -5.08 -16.45 9.26
CA ASP A 297 -5.37 -17.45 10.28
C ASP A 297 -5.43 -18.88 9.68
N ALA A 298 -6.03 -19.02 8.49
CA ALA A 298 -6.10 -20.30 7.77
C ALA A 298 -4.70 -20.84 7.42
N ILE A 299 -3.82 -20.00 6.84
CA ILE A 299 -2.46 -20.42 6.52
C ILE A 299 -1.64 -20.68 7.78
N TYR A 300 -1.83 -19.88 8.84
CA TYR A 300 -1.17 -20.13 10.13
C TYR A 300 -1.55 -21.49 10.71
N TYR A 301 -2.83 -21.85 10.67
CA TYR A 301 -3.31 -23.17 11.08
C TYR A 301 -2.70 -24.28 10.22
N LEU A 302 -2.77 -24.16 8.89
CA LEU A 302 -2.20 -25.15 7.97
C LEU A 302 -0.70 -25.32 8.17
N SER A 303 0.03 -24.24 8.45
CA SER A 303 1.46 -24.29 8.75
C SER A 303 1.78 -25.15 9.98
N LYS A 304 0.96 -25.05 11.03
CA LYS A 304 1.11 -25.88 12.22
C LYS A 304 0.79 -27.34 11.92
N GLN A 305 -0.31 -27.61 11.22
CA GLN A 305 -0.71 -28.97 10.85
C GLN A 305 0.29 -29.63 9.87
N ALA A 306 0.88 -28.85 8.97
CA ALA A 306 1.94 -29.30 8.07
C ALA A 306 3.22 -29.68 8.83
N SER A 307 3.57 -28.92 9.87
CA SER A 307 4.72 -29.23 10.74
C SER A 307 4.51 -30.53 11.52
N ASP A 308 3.26 -30.86 11.86
CA ASP A 308 2.86 -32.11 12.49
C ASP A 308 2.68 -33.28 11.48
N GLY A 309 2.95 -33.06 10.18
CA GLY A 309 2.81 -34.08 9.13
C GLY A 309 1.36 -34.41 8.73
N LYS A 310 0.38 -33.62 9.17
CA LYS A 310 -1.05 -33.86 8.94
C LYS A 310 -1.58 -33.27 7.63
N VAL A 311 -0.85 -32.34 7.02
CA VAL A 311 -1.19 -31.73 5.73
C VAL A 311 -0.20 -32.23 4.69
N LYS A 312 -0.70 -32.87 3.62
CA LYS A 312 0.14 -33.39 2.53
C LYS A 312 0.08 -32.52 1.28
N SER A 313 -1.09 -31.94 0.99
CA SER A 313 -1.32 -31.03 -0.15
C SER A 313 -2.53 -30.13 0.11
N VAL A 314 -2.51 -28.91 -0.45
CA VAL A 314 -3.57 -27.91 -0.24
C VAL A 314 -4.03 -27.33 -1.58
N LEU A 315 -5.35 -27.29 -1.79
CA LEU A 315 -5.96 -26.57 -2.90
C LEU A 315 -6.80 -25.40 -2.38
N PHE A 316 -6.59 -24.23 -2.96
CA PHE A 316 -7.34 -23.01 -2.65
C PHE A 316 -8.44 -22.80 -3.69
N LEU A 317 -9.69 -23.08 -3.31
CA LEU A 317 -10.91 -22.83 -4.09
C LEU A 317 -11.48 -21.47 -3.71
N MET A 318 -10.74 -20.43 -4.06
CA MET A 318 -11.04 -19.03 -3.76
C MET A 318 -10.33 -18.15 -4.80
N PRO A 319 -10.68 -16.85 -4.91
CA PRO A 319 -10.02 -15.94 -5.84
C PRO A 319 -8.49 -15.99 -5.69
N CYS A 320 -7.78 -15.85 -6.82
CA CYS A 320 -6.34 -15.91 -6.81
C CYS A 320 -5.71 -14.88 -5.85
N HIS A 321 -4.55 -15.22 -5.29
CA HIS A 321 -3.81 -14.37 -4.34
C HIS A 321 -4.56 -13.95 -3.05
N SER A 322 -5.64 -14.66 -2.67
CA SER A 322 -6.41 -14.38 -1.44
C SER A 322 -5.69 -14.77 -0.13
N THR A 323 -4.57 -15.51 -0.20
CA THR A 323 -3.82 -15.98 0.98
C THR A 323 -2.32 -15.69 0.83
N PRO A 324 -1.57 -15.56 1.95
CA PRO A 324 -0.12 -15.34 1.92
C PRO A 324 0.68 -16.56 1.42
N TYR A 325 0.03 -17.72 1.19
CA TYR A 325 0.65 -18.89 0.58
C TYR A 325 1.96 -19.34 1.28
N TYR A 326 3.00 -19.71 0.51
CA TYR A 326 4.29 -20.16 1.05
C TYR A 326 4.98 -19.15 1.98
N SER A 327 4.70 -17.85 1.84
CA SER A 327 5.31 -16.81 2.68
C SER A 327 4.94 -16.92 4.15
N SER A 328 3.82 -17.58 4.46
CA SER A 328 3.37 -17.84 5.84
C SER A 328 3.32 -19.33 6.18
N LEU A 329 3.15 -20.21 5.19
CA LEU A 329 3.14 -21.66 5.41
C LEU A 329 4.50 -22.17 5.89
N HIS A 330 5.58 -21.78 5.20
CA HIS A 330 6.96 -22.24 5.44
C HIS A 330 7.15 -23.77 5.44
N SER A 331 6.34 -24.53 4.71
CA SER A 331 6.47 -25.98 4.54
C SER A 331 6.54 -26.33 3.07
N ASN A 332 7.42 -27.26 2.70
CA ASN A 332 7.56 -27.74 1.33
C ASN A 332 6.53 -28.85 1.06
N LEU A 333 5.31 -28.46 0.72
CA LEU A 333 4.24 -29.36 0.32
C LEU A 333 3.53 -28.83 -0.93
N PRO A 334 2.99 -29.69 -1.80
CA PRO A 334 2.24 -29.27 -2.98
C PRO A 334 1.05 -28.39 -2.62
N MET A 335 1.03 -27.17 -3.13
CA MET A 335 -0.10 -26.27 -3.05
C MET A 335 -0.51 -25.80 -4.44
N ARG A 336 -1.81 -25.50 -4.62
CA ARG A 336 -2.35 -24.93 -5.85
C ARG A 336 -3.38 -23.86 -5.56
N ILE A 337 -3.26 -22.73 -6.25
CA ILE A 337 -4.27 -21.66 -6.32
C ILE A 337 -4.87 -21.71 -7.73
N LEU A 338 -6.12 -21.24 -7.87
CA LEU A 338 -6.75 -21.06 -9.19
C LEU A 338 -5.96 -20.02 -10.01
N ASP A 339 -5.65 -20.36 -11.26
CA ASP A 339 -4.94 -19.46 -12.16
C ASP A 339 -5.80 -18.27 -12.56
N CYS A 340 -5.19 -17.09 -12.56
CA CYS A 340 -5.79 -15.83 -13.00
C CYS A 340 -4.81 -15.03 -13.85
N SER A 341 -3.86 -15.71 -14.50
CA SER A 341 -2.88 -15.09 -15.36
C SER A 341 -3.58 -14.41 -16.55
N PRO A 342 -3.27 -13.13 -16.84
CA PRO A 342 -3.90 -12.43 -17.95
C PRO A 342 -3.49 -13.10 -19.28
N SER A 343 -4.44 -13.19 -20.22
CA SER A 343 -4.22 -13.75 -21.56
C SER A 343 -4.25 -12.66 -22.63
N ASP A 344 -3.43 -12.83 -23.67
CA ASP A 344 -3.48 -11.97 -24.87
C ASP A 344 -4.75 -12.20 -25.70
N ASN A 345 -5.46 -13.31 -25.47
CA ASN A 345 -6.68 -13.67 -26.18
C ASN A 345 -7.87 -12.90 -25.60
N LYS A 346 -8.46 -12.00 -26.41
CA LYS A 346 -9.68 -11.27 -26.03
C LYS A 346 -10.82 -12.25 -25.71
N GLY A 347 -11.44 -12.09 -24.55
CA GLY A 347 -12.54 -12.94 -24.09
C GLY A 347 -12.11 -14.27 -23.46
N TYR A 348 -10.82 -14.49 -23.24
CA TYR A 348 -10.34 -15.60 -22.42
C TYR A 348 -10.87 -15.45 -20.99
N VAL A 349 -11.48 -16.51 -20.47
CA VAL A 349 -11.94 -16.59 -19.08
C VAL A 349 -10.95 -17.45 -18.32
N ASP A 350 -10.30 -16.85 -17.33
CA ASP A 350 -9.31 -17.55 -16.51
C ASP A 350 -9.94 -18.63 -15.60
N GLU A 351 -9.08 -19.46 -15.01
CA GLU A 351 -9.51 -20.57 -14.18
C GLU A 351 -10.31 -20.10 -12.95
N SER A 352 -9.88 -19.01 -12.32
CA SER A 352 -10.56 -18.40 -11.18
C SER A 352 -11.97 -17.95 -11.56
N ASP A 353 -12.14 -17.24 -12.69
CA ASP A 353 -13.45 -16.77 -13.15
C ASP A 353 -14.37 -17.92 -13.61
N ARG A 354 -13.82 -18.97 -14.20
CA ARG A 354 -14.56 -20.20 -14.50
C ARG A 354 -15.07 -20.89 -13.24
N PHE A 355 -14.26 -20.94 -12.19
CA PHE A 355 -14.69 -21.46 -10.89
C PHE A 355 -15.79 -20.58 -10.29
N MET A 356 -15.63 -19.25 -10.25
CA MET A 356 -16.63 -18.35 -9.67
C MET A 356 -17.97 -18.36 -10.42
N SER A 357 -17.97 -18.65 -11.73
CA SER A 357 -19.20 -18.73 -12.54
C SER A 357 -19.95 -20.06 -12.41
N ASN A 358 -19.26 -21.18 -12.21
CA ASN A 358 -19.88 -22.49 -11.95
C ASN A 358 -19.04 -23.33 -10.97
N PRO A 359 -19.10 -23.06 -9.65
CA PRO A 359 -18.27 -23.74 -8.67
C PRO A 359 -18.47 -25.25 -8.66
N VAL A 360 -19.73 -25.71 -8.72
CA VAL A 360 -20.09 -27.13 -8.64
C VAL A 360 -19.58 -27.89 -9.86
N GLY A 361 -19.83 -27.38 -11.07
CA GLY A 361 -19.35 -28.02 -12.30
C GLY A 361 -17.83 -28.05 -12.36
N PHE A 362 -17.18 -26.95 -11.99
CA PHE A 362 -15.72 -26.85 -11.95
C PHE A 362 -15.10 -27.90 -11.02
N VAL A 363 -15.59 -27.98 -9.77
CA VAL A 363 -15.06 -28.90 -8.77
C VAL A 363 -15.39 -30.34 -9.13
N SER A 364 -16.56 -30.63 -9.70
CA SER A 364 -16.92 -31.99 -10.13
C SER A 364 -15.94 -32.53 -11.18
N THR A 365 -15.69 -31.76 -12.24
CA THR A 365 -14.70 -32.13 -13.28
C THR A 365 -13.29 -32.27 -12.71
N MET A 366 -12.92 -31.45 -11.73
CA MET A 366 -11.62 -31.53 -11.08
C MET A 366 -11.47 -32.81 -10.23
N LEU A 367 -12.50 -33.17 -9.46
CA LEU A 367 -12.50 -34.37 -8.61
C LEU A 367 -12.46 -35.66 -9.44
N GLU A 368 -12.98 -35.64 -10.68
CA GLU A 368 -12.91 -36.78 -11.61
C GLU A 368 -11.53 -36.95 -12.26
N ASN A 369 -10.85 -35.85 -12.59
CA ASN A 369 -9.66 -35.87 -13.46
C ASN A 369 -8.32 -35.69 -12.74
N SER A 370 -8.33 -35.32 -11.46
CA SER A 370 -7.11 -34.95 -10.71
C SER A 370 -6.95 -35.77 -9.42
N SER A 371 -5.71 -35.88 -8.94
CA SER A 371 -5.46 -36.42 -7.60
C SER A 371 -6.10 -35.53 -6.54
N LEU A 372 -6.82 -36.16 -5.61
CA LEU A 372 -7.55 -35.46 -4.55
C LEU A 372 -6.56 -34.78 -3.57
N PRO A 373 -6.65 -33.46 -3.36
CA PRO A 373 -5.80 -32.78 -2.38
C PRO A 373 -6.15 -33.21 -0.95
N SER A 374 -5.17 -33.21 -0.05
CA SER A 374 -5.44 -33.56 1.35
C SER A 374 -6.34 -32.55 2.05
N HIS A 375 -6.24 -31.27 1.65
CA HIS A 375 -6.97 -30.15 2.24
C HIS A 375 -7.50 -29.21 1.17
N LEU A 376 -8.71 -28.69 1.39
CA LEU A 376 -9.34 -27.64 0.60
C LEU A 376 -9.53 -26.40 1.45
N VAL A 377 -9.29 -25.22 0.88
CA VAL A 377 -9.53 -23.94 1.53
C VAL A 377 -10.42 -23.08 0.64
N MET A 378 -11.49 -22.54 1.18
CA MET A 378 -12.43 -21.69 0.43
C MET A 378 -13.10 -20.65 1.32
N PHE A 379 -13.74 -19.66 0.71
CA PHE A 379 -14.65 -18.78 1.43
C PHE A 379 -16.00 -19.46 1.66
N GLU A 380 -16.68 -19.06 2.73
CA GLU A 380 -18.02 -19.55 3.06
C GLU A 380 -19.05 -19.33 1.94
N SER A 381 -18.90 -18.26 1.14
CA SER A 381 -19.76 -18.02 -0.03
C SER A 381 -19.74 -19.21 -0.98
N GLU A 382 -18.55 -19.70 -1.30
CA GLU A 382 -18.36 -20.83 -2.22
C GLU A 382 -18.71 -22.17 -1.57
N GLU A 383 -18.41 -22.31 -0.27
CA GLU A 383 -18.72 -23.50 0.50
C GLU A 383 -20.21 -23.86 0.44
N LYS A 384 -21.11 -22.87 0.46
CA LYS A 384 -22.57 -23.10 0.40
C LYS A 384 -22.98 -23.90 -0.84
N HIS A 385 -22.28 -23.71 -1.95
CA HIS A 385 -22.54 -24.42 -3.20
C HIS A 385 -21.88 -25.80 -3.25
N LEU A 386 -20.75 -25.97 -2.54
CA LEU A 386 -19.90 -27.15 -2.65
C LEU A 386 -20.11 -28.19 -1.54
N ARG A 387 -20.74 -27.82 -0.42
CA ARG A 387 -20.81 -28.65 0.80
C ARG A 387 -21.25 -30.10 0.53
N GLU A 388 -22.34 -30.30 -0.21
CA GLU A 388 -22.87 -31.65 -0.49
C GLU A 388 -21.89 -32.47 -1.36
N LEU A 389 -21.30 -31.85 -2.38
CA LEU A 389 -20.30 -32.47 -3.25
C LEU A 389 -19.03 -32.86 -2.48
N LEU A 390 -18.59 -32.00 -1.56
CA LEU A 390 -17.41 -32.29 -0.73
C LEU A 390 -17.66 -33.46 0.23
N VAL A 391 -18.84 -33.50 0.86
CA VAL A 391 -19.21 -34.59 1.76
C VAL A 391 -19.32 -35.92 1.00
N SER A 392 -19.90 -35.93 -0.21
CA SER A 392 -19.98 -37.15 -1.04
C SER A 392 -18.60 -37.67 -1.46
N HIS A 393 -17.60 -36.80 -1.57
CA HIS A 393 -16.21 -37.14 -1.89
C HIS A 393 -15.33 -37.27 -0.64
N SER A 394 -15.91 -37.58 0.51
CA SER A 394 -15.16 -37.87 1.75
C SER A 394 -14.32 -36.69 2.27
N TYR A 395 -14.80 -35.47 2.13
CA TYR A 395 -14.22 -34.30 2.80
C TYR A 395 -15.06 -33.88 4.01
N LYS A 396 -14.37 -33.47 5.08
CA LYS A 396 -15.00 -32.95 6.30
C LYS A 396 -14.41 -31.61 6.68
N GLU A 397 -15.27 -30.68 7.13
CA GLU A 397 -14.83 -29.40 7.70
C GLU A 397 -14.01 -29.65 8.97
N VAL A 398 -12.78 -29.15 9.00
CA VAL A 398 -11.88 -29.25 10.16
C VAL A 398 -11.73 -27.94 10.90
N LYS A 399 -11.88 -26.80 10.20
CA LYS A 399 -11.69 -25.49 10.81
C LYS A 399 -12.40 -24.39 10.02
N ARG A 400 -12.88 -23.39 10.76
CA ARG A 400 -13.47 -22.16 10.24
C ARG A 400 -12.87 -20.95 10.94
N PHE A 401 -12.54 -19.92 10.17
CA PHE A 401 -11.98 -18.68 10.66
C PHE A 401 -12.81 -17.49 10.20
N PHE A 402 -13.11 -16.58 11.13
CA PHE A 402 -13.72 -15.30 10.77
C PHE A 402 -12.81 -14.52 9.80
N HIS A 403 -13.40 -13.94 8.75
CA HIS A 403 -12.69 -13.18 7.74
C HIS A 403 -13.15 -11.72 7.68
N ALA A 404 -14.42 -11.43 7.39
CA ALA A 404 -14.90 -10.05 7.23
C ALA A 404 -16.35 -9.86 7.66
N HIS A 405 -16.71 -8.64 8.08
CA HIS A 405 -18.09 -8.28 8.43
C HIS A 405 -18.89 -7.73 7.23
N PHE A 406 -18.22 -7.24 6.19
CA PHE A 406 -18.86 -6.58 5.05
C PHE A 406 -18.22 -6.98 3.73
N LYS A 407 -19.02 -6.92 2.67
CA LYS A 407 -18.62 -7.10 1.26
C LYS A 407 -17.78 -5.91 0.80
N VAL A 408 -16.75 -6.18 0.00
CA VAL A 408 -15.89 -5.16 -0.60
C VAL A 408 -16.14 -5.12 -2.11
N ASP A 409 -15.87 -6.21 -2.80
CA ASP A 409 -15.92 -6.36 -4.26
C ASP A 409 -16.83 -7.53 -4.69
N ARG A 410 -16.80 -8.64 -3.95
CA ARG A 410 -17.56 -9.87 -4.21
C ARG A 410 -18.47 -10.22 -3.06
N ASP A 411 -19.24 -11.29 -3.17
CA ASP A 411 -20.14 -11.75 -2.10
C ASP A 411 -19.45 -11.84 -0.75
N LEU A 412 -20.24 -11.71 0.32
CA LEU A 412 -19.70 -11.59 1.66
C LEU A 412 -18.86 -12.82 2.01
N GLN A 413 -17.55 -12.62 2.03
CA GLN A 413 -16.55 -13.59 2.48
C GLN A 413 -16.47 -13.55 4.01
N ALA A 414 -17.55 -13.96 4.68
CA ALA A 414 -17.65 -13.84 6.14
C ALA A 414 -16.63 -14.72 6.88
N SER A 415 -16.39 -15.92 6.36
CA SER A 415 -15.42 -16.86 6.93
C SER A 415 -14.60 -17.59 5.86
N VAL A 416 -13.40 -18.01 6.26
CA VAL A 416 -12.54 -18.96 5.52
C VAL A 416 -12.69 -20.33 6.16
N VAL A 417 -12.94 -21.34 5.34
CA VAL A 417 -13.22 -22.70 5.78
C VAL A 417 -12.16 -23.64 5.24
N ILE A 418 -11.77 -24.61 6.05
CA ILE A 418 -10.80 -25.64 5.72
C ILE A 418 -11.49 -27.00 5.83
N TYR A 419 -11.42 -27.77 4.75
CA TYR A 419 -11.84 -29.16 4.69
C TYR A 419 -10.61 -30.07 4.60
N SER A 420 -10.68 -31.27 5.18
CA SER A 420 -9.69 -32.32 5.00
C SER A 420 -10.32 -33.57 4.41
N SER A 421 -9.59 -34.28 3.56
CA SER A 421 -9.99 -35.63 3.11
C SER A 421 -9.97 -36.60 4.31
N THR A 422 -11.01 -37.40 4.43
CA THR A 422 -11.09 -38.50 5.41
C THR A 422 -10.49 -39.79 4.88
N ILE A 423 -10.13 -39.83 3.59
CA ILE A 423 -9.44 -40.95 2.99
C ILE A 423 -7.94 -40.79 3.28
N PRO A 424 -7.27 -41.81 3.85
CA PRO A 424 -5.82 -41.77 4.01
C PRO A 424 -5.18 -41.70 2.62
N THR A 425 -4.53 -40.56 2.35
CA THR A 425 -3.72 -40.32 1.14
C THR A 425 -2.32 -40.87 1.29
#